data_AF-A0A1Y2M1X5-F1
#
_entry.id   AF-A0A1Y2M1X5-F1
#
_cell.length_a   1.000
_cell.length_b   1.000
_cell.length_c   1.000
_cell.angle_alpha   90.00
_cell.angle_beta   90.00
_cell.angle_gamma   90.00
#
_symmetry.space_group_name_H-M   'P 1'
#
loop_
_entity.id
_entity.type
_entity.pdbx_description
1 polymer ?
#
loop_
_entity_poly.entity_id
_entity_poly.type
_entity_poly.pdbx_seq_one_letter_code
_entity_poly.pdbx_strand_id
1 'polypeptide(L)'
;MGPVQNATEAYVLQPIEGKGKGLIATRAIKPGELILSEPPLFTTASLSNPATFEKDLGAIVKGLSKDGQRAFLSLHNNNPGANPFSNIVRSNGYPLGPNSEVGAIFPLVARLNHACRPNAQHAWNEARGIEVVHAVRDIQEGEELTLSYLAGGPSTERQGRLKEYFGFDCTCEACSLPAKELEASDARLRRAQKLDEAIGDPKRVRHLPERALADCKALLNIYQEEGIFDLRLPRLYYDAFQIAAMHADAARASVFAKSCADARTVCEGEESEEVKSMRALQANPASFGNWAATKKWKSSVEDVPKNSGNEAYEKWLWKESA
;
A
#
# COMPACT_ATOMS: atom_id res chain seq x y z
N MET A 1 18.51 -2.86 -35.13
CA MET A 1 18.67 -1.50 -34.58
C MET A 1 17.30 -0.88 -34.44
N GLY A 2 17.02 -0.38 -33.24
CA GLY A 2 15.78 0.24 -32.78
C GLY A 2 15.80 0.17 -31.25
N PRO A 3 15.88 1.30 -30.50
CA PRO A 3 16.01 1.28 -29.05
C PRO A 3 14.68 0.83 -28.44
N VAL A 4 14.72 0.03 -27.38
CA VAL A 4 13.57 -0.18 -26.50
C VAL A 4 13.36 1.11 -25.71
N GLN A 5 12.74 2.10 -26.35
CA GLN A 5 12.00 3.15 -25.65
C GLN A 5 10.70 2.50 -25.20
N ASN A 6 10.69 1.92 -24.00
CA ASN A 6 9.45 1.55 -23.32
C ASN A 6 8.82 2.82 -22.73
N ALA A 7 8.52 3.79 -23.59
CA ALA A 7 7.57 4.84 -23.27
C ALA A 7 6.19 4.21 -23.41
N THR A 8 5.47 4.06 -22.30
CA THR A 8 4.02 4.08 -22.38
C THR A 8 3.60 5.54 -22.51
N GLU A 9 2.35 5.84 -22.84
CA GLU A 9 1.87 7.23 -22.81
C GLU A 9 1.98 7.88 -21.41
N ALA A 10 2.15 7.08 -20.36
CA ALA A 10 2.13 7.53 -18.97
C ALA A 10 3.52 7.72 -18.33
N TYR A 11 4.57 6.99 -18.76
CA TYR A 11 5.89 7.09 -18.13
C TYR A 11 7.07 6.77 -19.06
N VAL A 12 8.25 7.22 -18.65
CA VAL A 12 9.55 6.89 -19.25
C VAL A 12 10.54 6.40 -18.20
N LEU A 13 11.28 5.33 -18.51
CA LEU A 13 12.39 4.85 -17.70
C LEU A 13 13.66 5.64 -18.01
N GLN A 14 14.27 6.25 -16.99
CA GLN A 14 15.52 6.99 -17.15
C GLN A 14 16.42 6.94 -15.91
N PRO A 15 17.73 7.27 -16.04
CA PRO A 15 18.60 7.47 -14.89
C PRO A 15 18.09 8.62 -14.00
N ILE A 16 18.21 8.45 -12.69
CA ILE A 16 17.87 9.46 -11.68
C ILE A 16 19.08 9.63 -10.78
N GLU A 17 19.55 10.86 -10.65
CA GLU A 17 20.74 11.20 -9.86
C GLU A 17 20.57 10.71 -8.41
N GLY A 18 21.57 9.98 -7.91
CA GLY A 18 21.55 9.40 -6.56
C GLY A 18 20.59 8.21 -6.34
N LYS A 19 19.71 7.88 -7.30
CA LYS A 19 18.71 6.79 -7.16
C LYS A 19 18.82 5.70 -8.23
N GLY A 20 19.81 5.78 -9.11
CA GLY A 20 20.01 4.78 -10.16
C GLY A 20 19.07 5.02 -11.34
N LYS A 21 18.04 4.18 -11.51
CA LYS A 21 17.03 4.33 -12.57
C LYS A 21 15.65 4.42 -11.93
N GLY A 22 14.76 5.21 -12.53
CA GLY A 22 13.36 5.25 -12.12
C GLY A 22 12.42 5.62 -13.26
N LEU A 23 11.14 5.61 -12.96
CA LEU A 23 10.08 5.96 -13.90
C LEU A 23 9.65 7.40 -13.66
N ILE A 24 9.60 8.21 -14.71
CA ILE A 24 9.10 9.59 -14.67
C ILE A 24 7.81 9.67 -15.47
N ALA A 25 6.81 10.37 -14.93
CA ALA A 25 5.55 10.59 -15.60
C ALA A 25 5.74 11.44 -16.87
N THR A 26 5.15 11.02 -17.99
CA THR A 26 5.20 11.75 -19.28
C THR A 26 3.97 12.62 -19.52
N ARG A 27 3.03 12.61 -18.59
CA ARG A 27 1.83 13.46 -18.54
C ARG A 27 1.30 13.50 -17.11
N ALA A 28 0.29 14.34 -16.87
CA ALA A 28 -0.47 14.26 -15.62
C ALA A 28 -1.22 12.91 -15.50
N ILE A 29 -1.23 12.33 -14.30
CA ILE A 29 -1.89 11.06 -13.96
C ILE A 29 -2.82 11.29 -12.77
N LYS A 30 -4.04 10.76 -12.82
CA LYS A 30 -5.05 10.95 -11.78
C LYS A 30 -5.08 9.81 -10.75
N PRO A 31 -5.51 10.06 -9.50
CA PRO A 31 -5.68 8.99 -8.52
C PRO A 31 -6.61 7.88 -9.06
N GLY A 32 -6.22 6.62 -8.84
CA GLY A 32 -6.92 5.43 -9.33
C GLY A 32 -6.59 5.03 -10.76
N GLU A 33 -5.80 5.83 -11.47
CA GLU A 33 -5.37 5.49 -12.82
C GLU A 33 -4.29 4.40 -12.79
N LEU A 34 -4.47 3.37 -13.63
CA LEU A 34 -3.49 2.30 -13.82
C LEU A 34 -2.27 2.85 -14.57
N ILE A 35 -1.12 2.84 -13.91
CA ILE A 35 0.15 3.31 -14.45
C ILE A 35 0.84 2.18 -15.22
N LEU A 36 1.00 1.03 -14.56
CA LEU A 36 1.79 -0.10 -15.02
C LEU A 36 1.10 -1.40 -14.62
N SER A 37 1.10 -2.38 -15.52
CA SER A 37 0.77 -3.77 -15.22
C SER A 37 1.84 -4.69 -15.79
N GLU A 38 2.41 -5.57 -14.97
CA GLU A 38 3.55 -6.42 -15.35
C GLU A 38 3.34 -7.88 -14.88
N PRO A 39 3.39 -8.88 -15.77
CA PRO A 39 3.46 -10.27 -15.35
C PRO A 39 4.83 -10.58 -14.72
N PRO A 40 4.92 -11.58 -13.83
CA PRO A 40 6.20 -11.92 -13.22
C PRO A 40 7.20 -12.40 -14.29
N LEU A 41 8.43 -11.91 -14.25
CA LEU A 41 9.52 -12.45 -15.06
C LEU A 41 9.82 -13.90 -14.66
N PHE A 42 9.79 -14.17 -13.36
CA PHE A 42 9.73 -15.49 -12.75
C PHE A 42 9.26 -15.37 -11.29
N THR A 43 8.87 -16.49 -10.69
CA THR A 43 8.47 -16.59 -9.28
C THR A 43 9.49 -17.40 -8.47
N THR A 44 9.49 -17.24 -7.15
CA THR A 44 10.33 -18.01 -6.22
C THR A 44 9.67 -19.32 -5.77
N ALA A 45 8.53 -19.70 -6.34
CA ALA A 45 7.75 -20.86 -5.89
C ALA A 45 8.52 -22.18 -5.97
N SER A 46 9.46 -22.30 -6.91
CA SER A 46 10.30 -23.49 -7.06
C SER A 46 11.53 -23.51 -6.14
N LEU A 47 11.79 -22.43 -5.38
CA LEU A 47 12.95 -22.32 -4.49
C LEU A 47 12.60 -22.90 -3.11
N SER A 48 12.83 -24.20 -2.93
CA SER A 48 12.49 -24.90 -1.68
C SER A 48 13.67 -25.21 -0.77
N ASN A 49 14.91 -25.22 -1.29
CA ASN A 49 16.11 -25.54 -0.52
C ASN A 49 17.09 -24.35 -0.45
N PRO A 50 17.24 -23.69 0.70
CA PRO A 50 18.15 -22.55 0.87
C PRO A 50 19.60 -22.82 0.46
N ALA A 51 20.07 -24.06 0.58
CA ALA A 51 21.44 -24.42 0.21
C ALA A 51 21.69 -24.40 -1.31
N THR A 52 20.63 -24.45 -2.13
CA THR A 52 20.72 -24.49 -3.60
C THR A 52 20.14 -23.25 -4.28
N PHE A 53 19.57 -22.29 -3.52
CA PHE A 53 18.90 -21.10 -4.07
C PHE A 53 19.69 -20.39 -5.17
N GLU A 54 20.97 -20.09 -4.96
CA GLU A 54 21.77 -19.38 -5.96
C GLU A 54 21.92 -20.18 -7.26
N LYS A 55 22.14 -21.49 -7.14
CA LYS A 55 22.28 -22.39 -8.30
C LYS A 55 20.94 -22.50 -9.04
N ASP A 56 19.85 -22.65 -8.31
CA ASP A 56 18.51 -22.80 -8.88
C ASP A 56 18.05 -21.49 -9.55
N LEU A 57 18.30 -20.34 -8.92
CA LEU A 57 18.13 -19.02 -9.54
C LEU A 57 18.99 -18.86 -10.80
N GLY A 58 20.24 -19.32 -10.78
CA GLY A 58 21.09 -19.31 -11.97
C GLY A 58 20.52 -20.14 -13.12
N ALA A 59 19.89 -21.28 -12.82
CA ALA A 59 19.19 -22.09 -13.83
C ALA A 59 17.93 -21.38 -14.36
N ILE A 60 17.13 -20.77 -13.49
CA ILE A 60 15.95 -19.96 -13.86
C ILE A 60 16.38 -18.83 -14.80
N VAL A 61 17.35 -18.02 -14.38
CA VAL A 61 17.85 -16.86 -15.16
C VAL A 61 18.39 -17.32 -16.51
N LYS A 62 19.16 -18.41 -16.56
CA LYS A 62 19.67 -18.98 -17.82
C LYS A 62 18.55 -19.42 -18.77
N GLY A 63 17.41 -19.87 -18.22
CA GLY A 63 16.22 -20.27 -18.97
C GLY A 63 15.39 -19.10 -19.53
N LEU A 64 15.57 -17.88 -19.01
CA LEU A 64 14.88 -16.69 -19.52
C LEU A 64 15.35 -16.33 -20.94
N SER A 65 14.52 -15.55 -21.64
CA SER A 65 14.94 -14.91 -22.90
C SER A 65 16.16 -14.00 -22.69
N LYS A 66 16.88 -13.64 -23.76
CA LYS A 66 18.03 -12.73 -23.65
C LYS A 66 17.63 -11.35 -23.11
N ASP A 67 16.44 -10.88 -23.45
CA ASP A 67 15.89 -9.66 -22.86
C ASP A 67 15.56 -9.83 -21.38
N GLY A 68 14.94 -10.95 -20.97
CA GLY A 68 14.67 -11.26 -19.57
C GLY A 68 15.93 -11.35 -18.72
N GLN A 69 16.98 -12.01 -19.24
CA GLN A 69 18.30 -12.06 -18.61
C GLN A 69 18.87 -10.65 -18.41
N ARG A 70 18.87 -9.83 -19.45
CA ARG A 70 19.36 -8.43 -19.37
C ARG A 70 18.53 -7.61 -18.39
N ALA A 71 17.21 -7.74 -18.43
CA ALA A 71 16.30 -7.02 -17.54
C ALA A 71 16.62 -7.34 -16.07
N PHE A 72 16.65 -8.64 -15.72
CA PHE A 72 16.99 -9.10 -14.38
C PHE A 72 18.39 -8.67 -13.92
N LEU A 73 19.41 -8.91 -14.74
CA LEU A 73 20.81 -8.59 -14.41
C LEU A 73 21.07 -7.08 -14.33
N SER A 74 20.17 -6.25 -14.86
CA SER A 74 20.25 -4.79 -14.77
C SER A 74 19.56 -4.21 -13.54
N LEU A 75 18.89 -5.03 -12.74
CA LEU A 75 18.25 -4.61 -11.49
C LEU A 75 19.29 -4.24 -10.44
N HIS A 76 18.89 -3.42 -9.48
CA HIS A 76 19.80 -2.95 -8.44
C HIS A 76 20.15 -4.09 -7.49
N ASN A 77 21.38 -4.10 -6.96
CA ASN A 77 21.82 -5.09 -5.98
C ASN A 77 22.40 -4.38 -4.76
N ASN A 78 21.61 -4.31 -3.69
CA ASN A 78 22.01 -3.67 -2.42
C ASN A 78 23.11 -4.45 -1.68
N ASN A 79 23.36 -5.71 -2.05
CA ASN A 79 24.25 -6.61 -1.34
C ASN A 79 25.23 -7.26 -2.33
N PRO A 80 26.16 -6.50 -2.91
CA PRO A 80 27.15 -7.06 -3.83
C PRO A 80 28.05 -8.07 -3.09
N GLY A 81 28.41 -9.17 -3.77
CA GLY A 81 29.25 -10.22 -3.18
C GLY A 81 28.89 -11.61 -3.69
N ALA A 82 29.07 -12.61 -2.82
CA ALA A 82 28.64 -13.97 -3.11
C ALA A 82 27.11 -14.04 -3.28
N ASN A 83 26.65 -14.94 -4.15
CA ASN A 83 25.24 -15.17 -4.49
C ASN A 83 24.54 -13.96 -5.17
N PRO A 84 25.07 -13.45 -6.29
CA PRO A 84 24.53 -12.28 -6.96
C PRO A 84 23.05 -12.41 -7.36
N PHE A 85 22.57 -13.58 -7.78
CA PHE A 85 21.17 -13.73 -8.18
C PHE A 85 20.23 -13.63 -6.96
N SER A 86 20.59 -14.28 -5.86
CA SER A 86 19.86 -14.21 -4.60
C SER A 86 19.81 -12.77 -4.07
N ASN A 87 20.92 -12.03 -4.19
CA ASN A 87 21.00 -10.65 -3.70
C ASN A 87 20.20 -9.66 -4.57
N ILE A 88 20.13 -9.89 -5.88
CA ILE A 88 19.21 -9.16 -6.77
C ILE A 88 17.76 -9.46 -6.38
N VAL A 89 17.40 -10.73 -6.18
CA VAL A 89 16.04 -11.10 -5.76
C VAL A 89 15.68 -10.46 -4.42
N ARG A 90 16.56 -10.50 -3.43
CA ARG A 90 16.36 -9.84 -2.13
C ARG A 90 16.11 -8.33 -2.26
N SER A 91 16.73 -7.68 -3.23
CA SER A 91 16.63 -6.22 -3.40
C SER A 91 15.41 -5.78 -4.22
N ASN A 92 14.79 -6.68 -5.00
CA ASN A 92 13.77 -6.31 -6.00
C ASN A 92 12.53 -7.23 -6.01
N GLY A 93 12.48 -8.23 -5.13
CA GLY A 93 11.41 -9.21 -5.06
C GLY A 93 10.16 -8.63 -4.40
N TYR A 94 8.99 -8.89 -4.99
CA TYR A 94 7.70 -8.51 -4.45
C TYR A 94 6.91 -9.77 -4.07
N PRO A 95 6.18 -9.77 -2.94
CA PRO A 95 5.30 -10.88 -2.60
C PRO A 95 4.10 -10.91 -3.56
N LEU A 96 3.63 -12.12 -3.92
CA LEU A 96 2.42 -12.30 -4.73
C LEU A 96 1.14 -12.13 -3.88
N GLY A 97 0.99 -10.95 -3.28
CA GLY A 97 -0.08 -10.62 -2.33
C GLY A 97 0.36 -10.64 -0.87
N PRO A 98 -0.44 -10.05 0.04
CA PRO A 98 -0.04 -9.74 1.42
C PRO A 98 0.25 -10.97 2.29
N ASN A 99 -0.31 -12.14 1.95
CA ASN A 99 -0.15 -13.38 2.72
C ASN A 99 0.68 -14.45 1.98
N SER A 100 1.33 -14.07 0.87
CA SER A 100 2.07 -15.02 0.06
C SER A 100 3.52 -15.18 0.54
N GLU A 101 3.95 -16.42 0.75
CA GLU A 101 5.37 -16.75 0.95
C GLU A 101 6.14 -16.82 -0.39
N VAL A 102 5.42 -16.72 -1.51
CA VAL A 102 6.02 -16.72 -2.85
C VAL A 102 6.26 -15.28 -3.28
N GLY A 103 7.51 -14.98 -3.61
CA GLY A 103 7.90 -13.74 -4.27
C GLY A 103 7.99 -13.89 -5.78
N ALA A 104 8.07 -12.76 -6.47
CA ALA A 104 8.35 -12.68 -7.88
C ALA A 104 9.17 -11.45 -8.24
N ILE A 105 9.76 -11.49 -9.44
CA ILE A 105 10.51 -10.36 -10.00
C ILE A 105 9.70 -9.70 -11.10
N PHE A 106 9.54 -8.38 -10.97
CA PHE A 106 8.84 -7.50 -11.90
C PHE A 106 9.83 -6.40 -12.33
N PRO A 107 10.56 -6.58 -13.44
CA PRO A 107 11.67 -5.70 -13.79
C PRO A 107 11.35 -4.21 -13.93
N LEU A 108 10.14 -3.85 -14.35
CA LEU A 108 9.69 -2.46 -14.43
C LEU A 108 9.15 -1.96 -13.08
N VAL A 109 8.36 -2.76 -12.36
CA VAL A 109 7.87 -2.36 -11.02
C VAL A 109 9.04 -2.13 -10.06
N ALA A 110 10.10 -2.94 -10.16
CA ALA A 110 11.35 -2.78 -9.41
C ALA A 110 12.12 -1.49 -9.73
N ARG A 111 11.69 -0.68 -10.70
CA ARG A 111 12.26 0.64 -11.00
C ARG A 111 11.56 1.77 -10.26
N LEU A 112 10.40 1.57 -9.65
CA LEU A 112 9.80 2.62 -8.84
C LEU A 112 10.59 2.79 -7.55
N ASN A 113 11.21 3.95 -7.39
CA ASN A 113 12.01 4.29 -6.22
C ASN A 113 11.14 4.58 -5.00
N HIS A 114 11.79 4.64 -3.84
CA HIS A 114 11.12 4.99 -2.60
C HIS A 114 10.79 6.49 -2.47
N ALA A 115 9.59 6.79 -1.97
CA ALA A 115 9.30 8.01 -1.23
C ALA A 115 8.50 7.69 0.04
N CYS A 116 8.70 8.45 1.12
CA CYS A 116 7.94 8.27 2.36
C CYS A 116 6.47 8.72 2.23
N ARG A 117 6.19 9.58 1.25
CA ARG A 117 4.85 9.97 0.77
C ARG A 117 4.73 9.59 -0.71
N PRO A 118 4.54 8.29 -1.00
CA PRO A 118 4.54 7.82 -2.37
C PRO A 118 3.37 8.41 -3.16
N ASN A 119 3.51 8.43 -4.48
CA ASN A 119 2.43 8.82 -5.38
C ASN A 119 1.76 7.65 -6.10
N ALA A 120 2.33 6.45 -5.99
CA ALA A 120 1.75 5.23 -6.50
C ALA A 120 1.73 4.12 -5.44
N GLN A 121 0.89 3.11 -5.69
CA GLN A 121 0.78 1.89 -4.88
C GLN A 121 0.79 0.69 -5.82
N HIS A 122 1.54 -0.35 -5.43
CA HIS A 122 1.54 -1.64 -6.14
C HIS A 122 0.56 -2.61 -5.48
N ALA A 123 -0.01 -3.53 -6.26
CA ALA A 123 -0.84 -4.62 -5.76
C ALA A 123 -0.76 -5.83 -6.69
N TRP A 124 -0.83 -7.03 -6.10
CA TRP A 124 -0.93 -8.26 -6.85
C TRP A 124 -2.38 -8.51 -7.27
N ASN A 125 -2.66 -8.61 -8.57
CA ASN A 125 -3.95 -9.03 -9.08
C ASN A 125 -3.94 -10.54 -9.30
N GLU A 126 -4.47 -11.29 -8.32
CA GLU A 126 -4.47 -12.75 -8.34
C GLU A 126 -5.25 -13.33 -9.53
N ALA A 127 -6.41 -12.74 -9.87
CA ALA A 127 -7.26 -13.21 -10.95
C ALA A 127 -6.56 -13.14 -12.33
N ARG A 128 -5.67 -12.16 -12.52
CA ARG A 128 -4.93 -11.95 -13.78
C ARG A 128 -3.49 -12.44 -13.73
N GLY A 129 -2.95 -12.75 -12.56
CA GLY A 129 -1.57 -13.18 -12.38
C GLY A 129 -0.54 -12.11 -12.75
N ILE A 130 -0.82 -10.84 -12.41
CA ILE A 130 0.03 -9.68 -12.72
C ILE A 130 0.16 -8.74 -11.53
N GLU A 131 1.29 -8.03 -11.45
CA GLU A 131 1.44 -6.88 -10.56
C GLU A 131 0.85 -5.65 -11.25
N VAL A 132 0.05 -4.87 -10.52
CA VAL A 132 -0.52 -3.60 -10.98
C VAL A 132 0.01 -2.45 -10.13
N VAL A 133 0.19 -1.29 -10.73
CA VAL A 133 0.59 -0.06 -10.04
C VAL A 133 -0.39 1.04 -10.40
N HIS A 134 -1.05 1.61 -9.39
CA HIS A 134 -2.01 2.71 -9.55
C HIS A 134 -1.49 3.98 -8.88
N ALA A 135 -1.85 5.13 -9.44
CA ALA A 135 -1.63 6.42 -8.78
C ALA A 135 -2.55 6.55 -7.55
N VAL A 136 -2.03 7.01 -6.41
CA VAL A 136 -2.82 7.25 -5.19
C VAL A 136 -3.03 8.72 -4.88
N ARG A 137 -2.39 9.61 -5.64
CA ARG A 137 -2.61 11.06 -5.66
C ARG A 137 -2.38 11.60 -7.07
N ASP A 138 -2.72 12.86 -7.30
CA ASP A 138 -2.35 13.54 -8.54
C ASP A 138 -0.82 13.51 -8.72
N ILE A 139 -0.39 13.18 -9.94
CA ILE A 139 1.02 13.17 -10.36
C ILE A 139 1.15 14.13 -11.53
N GLN A 140 2.12 15.03 -11.47
CA GLN A 140 2.39 15.98 -12.54
C GLN A 140 3.31 15.37 -13.62
N GLU A 141 3.23 15.88 -14.85
CA GLU A 141 4.23 15.57 -15.87
C GLU A 141 5.63 15.93 -15.35
N GLY A 142 6.60 15.03 -15.56
CA GLY A 142 7.97 15.18 -15.07
C GLY A 142 8.18 14.75 -13.61
N GLU A 143 7.13 14.40 -12.86
CA GLU A 143 7.26 13.87 -11.50
C GLU A 143 7.74 12.41 -11.52
N GLU A 144 8.60 12.04 -10.57
CA GLU A 144 9.05 10.66 -10.38
C GLU A 144 7.92 9.80 -9.80
N LEU A 145 7.68 8.64 -10.40
CA LEU A 145 6.75 7.64 -9.89
C LEU A 145 7.42 6.85 -8.76
N THR A 146 6.80 6.85 -7.59
CA THR A 146 7.39 6.32 -6.35
C THR A 146 6.44 5.43 -5.58
N LEU A 147 7.01 4.42 -4.91
CA LEU A 147 6.34 3.53 -3.97
C LEU A 147 6.87 3.76 -2.55
N SER A 148 6.17 3.26 -1.53
CA SER A 148 6.76 3.12 -0.20
C SER A 148 7.37 1.74 -0.04
N TYR A 149 8.63 1.67 0.40
CA TYR A 149 9.30 0.41 0.76
C TYR A 149 9.10 0.05 2.23
N LEU A 150 8.39 0.91 2.97
CA LEU A 150 8.23 0.83 4.41
C LEU A 150 6.75 0.89 4.80
N ALA A 151 6.45 0.42 6.00
CA ALA A 151 5.15 0.60 6.64
C ALA A 151 4.92 2.00 7.27
N GLY A 152 5.81 2.98 7.01
CA GLY A 152 5.76 4.33 7.59
C GLY A 152 6.55 4.47 8.89
N GLY A 153 6.12 5.40 9.76
CA GLY A 153 6.78 5.75 11.03
C GLY A 153 7.53 7.09 10.98
N PRO A 154 8.11 7.57 12.10
CA PRO A 154 8.90 8.81 12.18
C PRO A 154 10.20 8.77 11.37
N SER A 155 10.73 9.94 11.04
CA SER A 155 11.87 10.13 10.14
C SER A 155 13.10 9.31 10.54
N THR A 156 13.49 9.32 11.82
CA THR A 156 14.65 8.54 12.31
C THR A 156 14.46 7.04 12.09
N GLU A 157 13.27 6.50 12.33
CA GLU A 157 12.97 5.08 12.11
C GLU A 157 12.98 4.75 10.62
N ARG A 158 12.38 5.59 9.78
CA ARG A 158 12.38 5.42 8.32
C ARG A 158 13.80 5.44 7.77
N GLN A 159 14.61 6.42 8.14
CA GLN A 159 16.01 6.54 7.70
C GLN A 159 16.84 5.33 8.15
N GLY A 160 16.70 4.90 9.41
CA GLY A 160 17.39 3.72 9.91
C GLY A 160 17.07 2.46 9.10
N ARG A 161 15.79 2.19 8.85
CA ARG A 161 15.35 1.02 8.06
C ARG A 161 15.79 1.09 6.60
N LEU A 162 15.72 2.28 5.98
CA LEU A 162 16.18 2.44 4.59
C LEU A 162 17.69 2.24 4.48
N LYS A 163 18.46 2.73 5.46
CA LYS A 163 19.90 2.51 5.50
C LYS A 163 20.24 1.04 5.69
N GLU A 164 19.56 0.37 6.62
CA GLU A 164 19.79 -1.05 6.95
C GLU A 164 19.43 -1.99 5.80
N TYR A 165 18.23 -1.84 5.23
CA TYR A 165 17.69 -2.80 4.26
C TYR A 165 17.97 -2.43 2.80
N PHE A 166 18.14 -1.13 2.51
CA PHE A 166 18.27 -0.62 1.15
C PHE A 166 19.54 0.21 0.92
N GLY A 167 20.34 0.49 1.95
CA GLY A 167 21.65 1.11 1.80
C GLY A 167 21.67 2.60 1.45
N PHE A 168 20.53 3.30 1.47
CA PHE A 168 20.43 4.72 1.09
C PHE A 168 19.79 5.59 2.17
N ASP A 169 20.11 6.89 2.14
CA ASP A 169 19.48 7.93 2.95
C ASP A 169 18.38 8.60 2.12
N CYS A 170 17.16 8.66 2.64
CA CYS A 170 16.02 9.18 1.90
C CYS A 170 16.02 10.72 1.88
N THR A 171 15.89 11.28 0.68
CA THR A 171 15.83 12.74 0.43
C THR A 171 14.49 13.16 -0.16
N CYS A 172 13.42 12.38 0.04
CA CYS A 172 12.09 12.76 -0.42
C CYS A 172 11.56 13.98 0.34
N GLU A 173 10.51 14.62 -0.21
CA GLU A 173 9.88 15.82 0.37
C GLU A 173 9.60 15.71 1.87
N ALA A 174 9.17 14.54 2.36
CA ALA A 174 8.84 14.33 3.76
C ALA A 174 10.08 14.23 4.67
N CYS A 175 11.21 13.77 4.14
CA CYS A 175 12.47 13.69 4.89
C CYS A 175 13.28 14.99 4.78
N SER A 176 13.01 15.80 3.76
CA SER A 176 13.67 17.09 3.50
C SER A 176 12.90 18.29 4.05
N LEU A 177 11.84 18.06 4.84
CA LEU A 177 11.12 19.13 5.53
C LEU A 177 12.06 19.94 6.44
N PRO A 178 11.80 21.25 6.64
CA PRO A 178 12.47 22.04 7.67
C PRO A 178 12.35 21.39 9.04
N ALA A 179 13.38 21.52 9.88
CA ALA A 179 13.49 20.78 11.16
C ALA A 179 12.23 20.85 12.04
N LYS A 180 11.60 22.03 12.16
CA LYS A 180 10.37 22.21 12.95
C LYS A 180 9.16 21.48 12.35
N GLU A 181 9.03 21.49 11.03
CA GLU A 181 7.95 20.77 10.33
C GLU A 181 8.16 19.26 10.37
N LEU A 182 9.41 18.82 10.24
CA LEU A 182 9.80 17.43 10.40
C LEU A 182 9.51 16.92 11.82
N GLU A 183 9.83 17.71 12.85
CA GLU A 183 9.51 17.38 14.24
C GLU A 183 8.00 17.25 14.48
N ALA A 184 7.20 18.17 13.93
CA ALA A 184 5.75 18.10 14.00
C ALA A 184 5.18 16.87 13.26
N SER A 185 5.72 16.56 12.07
CA SER A 185 5.38 15.34 11.33
C SER A 185 5.71 14.09 12.14
N ASP A 186 6.92 14.04 12.72
CA ASP A 186 7.33 12.90 13.53
C ASP A 186 6.47 12.73 14.78
N ALA A 187 6.05 13.82 15.42
CA ALA A 187 5.11 13.75 16.54
C ALA A 187 3.76 13.15 16.11
N ARG A 188 3.22 13.56 14.95
CA ARG A 188 2.00 12.97 14.38
C ARG A 188 2.18 11.50 14.05
N LEU A 189 3.30 11.10 13.43
CA LEU A 189 3.55 9.72 13.03
C LEU A 189 3.81 8.80 14.24
N ARG A 190 4.43 9.28 15.32
CA ARG A 190 4.50 8.55 16.60
C ARG A 190 3.12 8.35 17.22
N ARG A 191 2.26 9.38 17.14
CA ARG A 191 0.87 9.25 17.59
C ARG A 191 0.10 8.25 16.72
N ALA A 192 0.31 8.27 15.41
CA ALA A 192 -0.30 7.33 14.48
C ALA A 192 0.03 5.88 14.83
N GLN A 193 1.31 5.56 15.10
CA GLN A 193 1.73 4.21 15.53
C GLN A 193 1.01 3.76 16.81
N LYS A 194 0.89 4.64 17.82
CA LYS A 194 0.18 4.32 19.07
C LYS A 194 -1.32 4.11 18.86
N LEU A 195 -1.95 4.90 17.98
CA LEU A 195 -3.36 4.74 17.64
C LEU A 195 -3.57 3.41 16.90
N ASP A 196 -2.70 3.10 15.94
CA ASP A 196 -2.72 1.86 15.16
C ASP A 196 -2.66 0.62 16.06
N GLU A 197 -1.70 0.59 16.99
CA GLU A 197 -1.56 -0.47 17.98
C GLU A 197 -2.79 -0.58 18.89
N ALA A 198 -3.34 0.55 19.35
CA ALA A 198 -4.53 0.56 20.19
C ALA A 198 -5.78 0.06 19.46
N ILE A 199 -5.95 0.42 18.18
CA ILE A 199 -7.05 -0.06 17.33
C ILE A 199 -6.94 -1.58 17.12
N GLY A 200 -5.71 -2.10 16.99
CA GLY A 200 -5.43 -3.52 16.85
C GLY A 200 -5.71 -4.36 18.11
N ASP A 201 -5.94 -3.76 19.28
CA ASP A 201 -6.25 -4.51 20.51
C ASP A 201 -7.72 -5.00 20.52
N PRO A 202 -7.98 -6.32 20.39
CA PRO A 202 -9.34 -6.85 20.35
C PRO A 202 -10.11 -6.61 21.66
N LYS A 203 -9.43 -6.47 22.80
CA LYS A 203 -10.09 -6.16 24.08
C LYS A 203 -10.60 -4.72 24.06
N ARG A 204 -9.80 -3.78 23.57
CA ARG A 204 -10.22 -2.38 23.40
C ARG A 204 -11.42 -2.29 22.48
N VAL A 205 -11.36 -2.90 21.30
CA VAL A 205 -12.46 -2.92 20.32
C VAL A 205 -13.75 -3.51 20.92
N ARG A 206 -13.64 -4.58 21.72
CA ARG A 206 -14.82 -5.19 22.36
C ARG A 206 -15.41 -4.33 23.49
N HIS A 207 -14.55 -3.83 24.38
CA HIS A 207 -14.99 -3.24 25.65
C HIS A 207 -15.17 -1.71 25.59
N LEU A 208 -14.38 -1.01 24.78
CA LEU A 208 -14.34 0.45 24.66
C LEU A 208 -14.49 0.91 23.19
N PRO A 209 -15.57 0.50 22.49
CA PRO A 209 -15.65 0.68 21.05
C PRO A 209 -15.76 2.14 20.60
N GLU A 210 -16.35 3.03 21.41
CA GLU A 210 -16.40 4.46 21.12
C GLU A 210 -14.99 5.06 21.10
N ARG A 211 -14.11 4.61 22.00
CA ARG A 211 -12.71 5.05 22.02
C ARG A 211 -11.94 4.48 20.83
N ALA A 212 -12.14 3.21 20.49
CA ALA A 212 -11.50 2.60 19.33
C ALA A 212 -11.92 3.30 18.02
N LEU A 213 -13.20 3.62 17.85
CA LEU A 213 -13.67 4.34 16.67
C LEU A 213 -13.17 5.80 16.62
N ALA A 214 -13.09 6.48 17.77
CA ALA A 214 -12.47 7.80 17.87
C ALA A 214 -10.97 7.76 17.52
N ASP A 215 -10.25 6.71 17.93
CA ASP A 215 -8.85 6.50 17.54
C ASP A 215 -8.73 6.31 16.01
N CYS A 216 -9.65 5.59 15.38
CA CYS A 216 -9.70 5.49 13.92
C CYS A 216 -9.87 6.86 13.25
N LYS A 217 -10.77 7.72 13.74
CA LYS A 217 -10.93 9.10 13.22
C LYS A 217 -9.67 9.93 13.41
N ALA A 218 -9.05 9.85 14.58
CA ALA A 218 -7.81 10.55 14.86
C ALA A 218 -6.67 10.10 13.94
N LEU A 219 -6.59 8.79 13.64
CA LEU A 219 -5.61 8.24 12.72
C LEU A 219 -5.89 8.67 11.27
N LEU A 220 -7.16 8.71 10.86
CA LEU A 220 -7.58 9.21 9.54
C LEU A 220 -7.14 10.66 9.33
N ASN A 221 -7.35 11.53 10.32
CA ASN A 221 -6.93 12.92 10.24
C ASN A 221 -5.41 13.04 10.10
N ILE A 222 -4.63 12.21 10.83
CA ILE A 222 -3.17 12.18 10.67
C ILE A 222 -2.79 11.73 9.26
N TYR A 223 -3.45 10.71 8.70
CA TYR A 223 -3.18 10.27 7.33
C TYR A 223 -3.47 11.36 6.30
N GLN A 224 -4.57 12.12 6.46
CA GLN A 224 -4.88 13.26 5.60
C GLN A 224 -3.82 14.36 5.72
N GLU A 225 -3.43 14.74 6.95
CA GLU A 225 -2.40 15.76 7.19
C GLU A 225 -1.01 15.34 6.67
N GLU A 226 -0.68 14.05 6.72
CA GLU A 226 0.60 13.49 6.27
C GLU A 226 0.60 13.09 4.78
N GLY A 227 -0.51 13.25 4.06
CA GLY A 227 -0.63 12.87 2.66
C GLY A 227 -0.51 11.36 2.42
N ILE A 228 -1.05 10.54 3.33
CA ILE A 228 -1.03 9.08 3.28
C ILE A 228 -2.31 8.59 2.59
N PHE A 229 -2.16 8.16 1.33
CA PHE A 229 -3.26 7.67 0.48
C PHE A 229 -3.06 6.23 -0.02
N ASP A 230 -1.98 5.57 0.43
CA ASP A 230 -1.68 4.18 0.10
C ASP A 230 -2.55 3.19 0.88
N LEU A 231 -2.22 1.89 0.84
CA LEU A 231 -3.01 0.80 1.45
C LEU A 231 -3.24 0.94 2.97
N ARG A 232 -2.54 1.86 3.66
CA ARG A 232 -2.86 2.18 5.06
C ARG A 232 -4.26 2.79 5.23
N LEU A 233 -4.71 3.59 4.26
CA LEU A 233 -6.02 4.22 4.29
C LEU A 233 -7.19 3.22 4.19
N PRO A 234 -7.27 2.33 3.19
CA PRO A 234 -8.31 1.30 3.16
C PRO A 234 -8.22 0.33 4.35
N ARG A 235 -7.02 0.01 4.84
CA ARG A 235 -6.86 -0.81 6.05
C ARG A 235 -7.50 -0.16 7.28
N LEU A 236 -7.34 1.15 7.45
CA LEU A 236 -8.01 1.91 8.51
C LEU A 236 -9.54 1.87 8.40
N TYR A 237 -10.09 2.02 7.18
CA TYR A 237 -11.54 1.88 6.98
C TYR A 237 -12.03 0.45 7.27
N TYR A 238 -11.21 -0.56 6.96
CA TYR A 238 -11.50 -1.93 7.33
C TYR A 238 -11.51 -2.12 8.86
N ASP A 239 -10.58 -1.50 9.60
CA ASP A 239 -10.58 -1.52 11.07
C ASP A 239 -11.88 -0.90 11.64
N ALA A 240 -12.30 0.27 11.12
CA ALA A 240 -13.55 0.93 11.52
C ALA A 240 -14.78 0.07 11.18
N PHE A 241 -14.79 -0.58 10.01
CA PHE A 241 -15.81 -1.55 9.63
C PHE A 241 -15.89 -2.71 10.63
N GLN A 242 -14.76 -3.32 10.99
CA GLN A 242 -14.72 -4.45 11.92
C GLN A 242 -15.26 -4.07 13.30
N ILE A 243 -14.93 -2.86 13.79
CA ILE A 243 -15.47 -2.32 15.04
C ILE A 243 -17.00 -2.21 14.95
N ALA A 244 -17.53 -1.55 13.91
CA ALA A 244 -18.98 -1.39 13.73
C ALA A 244 -19.71 -2.73 13.60
N ALA A 245 -19.18 -3.65 12.79
CA ALA A 245 -19.73 -4.98 12.55
C ALA A 245 -19.78 -5.84 13.82
N MET A 246 -18.72 -5.80 14.65
CA MET A 246 -18.68 -6.50 15.93
C MET A 246 -19.84 -6.10 16.86
N HIS A 247 -20.27 -4.83 16.80
CA HIS A 247 -21.31 -4.27 17.67
C HIS A 247 -22.70 -4.19 17.02
N ALA A 248 -22.89 -4.91 15.90
CA ALA A 248 -24.12 -4.99 15.11
C ALA A 248 -24.59 -3.66 14.50
N ASP A 249 -23.67 -2.70 14.28
CA ASP A 249 -23.98 -1.41 13.65
C ASP A 249 -23.96 -1.54 12.12
N ALA A 250 -25.04 -2.05 11.53
CA ALA A 250 -25.13 -2.31 10.10
C ALA A 250 -24.97 -1.03 9.27
N ALA A 251 -25.52 0.09 9.76
CA ALA A 251 -25.46 1.38 9.08
C ALA A 251 -24.02 1.84 8.88
N ARG A 252 -23.25 1.96 9.98
CA ARG A 252 -21.84 2.40 9.89
C ARG A 252 -20.95 1.36 9.24
N ALA A 253 -21.18 0.07 9.51
CA ALA A 253 -20.42 -0.99 8.86
C ALA A 253 -20.56 -0.91 7.33
N SER A 254 -21.77 -0.69 6.80
CA SER A 254 -21.97 -0.50 5.36
C SER A 254 -21.18 0.69 4.82
N VAL A 255 -21.20 1.83 5.51
CA VAL A 255 -20.46 3.05 5.09
C VAL A 255 -18.94 2.85 5.14
N PHE A 256 -18.40 2.24 6.20
CA PHE A 256 -16.96 1.97 6.29
C PHE A 256 -16.51 0.91 5.28
N ALA A 257 -17.33 -0.11 5.02
CA ALA A 257 -17.06 -1.08 3.96
C ALA A 257 -17.02 -0.42 2.58
N LYS A 258 -17.96 0.50 2.29
CA LYS A 258 -17.93 1.32 1.07
C LYS A 258 -16.63 2.14 0.99
N SER A 259 -16.27 2.84 2.06
CA SER A 259 -15.09 3.70 2.11
C SER A 259 -13.79 2.91 1.91
N CYS A 260 -13.71 1.72 2.50
CA CYS A 260 -12.62 0.77 2.29
C CYS A 260 -12.56 0.34 0.81
N ALA A 261 -13.67 -0.09 0.23
CA ALA A 261 -13.73 -0.51 -1.17
C ALA A 261 -13.39 0.63 -2.15
N ASP A 262 -13.84 1.85 -1.89
CA ASP A 262 -13.48 3.03 -2.70
C ASP A 262 -11.98 3.30 -2.64
N ALA A 263 -11.39 3.31 -1.44
CA ALA A 263 -9.95 3.53 -1.27
C ALA A 263 -9.12 2.38 -1.86
N ARG A 264 -9.56 1.12 -1.75
CA ARG A 264 -8.90 -0.01 -2.42
C ARG A 264 -9.01 0.07 -3.94
N THR A 265 -10.13 0.55 -4.47
CA THR A 265 -10.28 0.74 -5.93
C THR A 265 -9.21 1.69 -6.46
N VAL A 266 -8.88 2.75 -5.71
CA VAL A 266 -7.79 3.68 -6.05
C VAL A 266 -6.42 3.00 -6.02
N CYS A 267 -6.16 2.15 -5.03
CA CYS A 267 -4.85 1.50 -4.86
C CYS A 267 -4.62 0.26 -5.75
N GLU A 268 -5.68 -0.50 -6.03
CA GLU A 268 -5.62 -1.86 -6.56
C GLU A 268 -6.39 -2.04 -7.87
N GLY A 269 -7.27 -1.09 -8.22
CA GLY A 269 -8.19 -1.17 -9.35
C GLY A 269 -9.50 -1.89 -9.03
N GLU A 270 -10.51 -1.71 -9.89
CA GLU A 270 -11.87 -2.27 -9.70
C GLU A 270 -11.92 -3.80 -9.75
N GLU A 271 -10.95 -4.44 -10.40
CA GLU A 271 -10.89 -5.90 -10.57
C GLU A 271 -10.39 -6.63 -9.32
N SER A 272 -9.92 -5.92 -8.30
CA SER A 272 -9.39 -6.49 -7.04
C SER A 272 -10.43 -7.36 -6.30
N GLU A 273 -10.00 -8.52 -5.82
CA GLU A 273 -10.85 -9.42 -5.03
C GLU A 273 -11.20 -8.81 -3.67
N GLU A 274 -10.30 -8.02 -3.08
CA GLU A 274 -10.54 -7.26 -1.87
C GLU A 274 -11.58 -6.17 -2.11
N VAL A 275 -11.57 -5.48 -3.26
CA VAL A 275 -12.63 -4.54 -3.64
C VAL A 275 -13.97 -5.26 -3.70
N LYS A 276 -14.07 -6.36 -4.45
CA LYS A 276 -15.31 -7.17 -4.56
C LYS A 276 -15.80 -7.65 -3.19
N SER A 277 -14.90 -8.16 -2.36
CA SER A 277 -15.19 -8.61 -1.00
C SER A 277 -15.77 -7.49 -0.14
N MET A 278 -15.16 -6.30 -0.18
CA MET A 278 -15.64 -5.16 0.58
C MET A 278 -16.97 -4.61 0.05
N ARG A 279 -17.24 -4.68 -1.26
CA ARG A 279 -18.56 -4.35 -1.82
C ARG A 279 -19.64 -5.34 -1.38
N ALA A 280 -19.31 -6.63 -1.28
CA ALA A 280 -20.23 -7.64 -0.74
C ALA A 280 -20.55 -7.35 0.74
N LEU A 281 -19.54 -7.00 1.55
CA LEU A 281 -19.73 -6.59 2.95
C LEU A 281 -20.45 -5.26 3.10
N GLN A 282 -20.29 -4.32 2.17
CA GLN A 282 -21.09 -3.09 2.12
C GLN A 282 -22.58 -3.41 1.96
N ALA A 283 -22.93 -4.32 1.04
CA ALA A 283 -24.31 -4.71 0.77
C ALA A 283 -24.92 -5.55 1.90
N ASN A 284 -24.12 -6.41 2.54
CA ASN A 284 -24.55 -7.25 3.65
C ASN A 284 -23.46 -7.33 4.74
N PRO A 285 -23.37 -6.35 5.66
CA PRO A 285 -22.38 -6.36 6.73
C PRO A 285 -22.49 -7.58 7.65
N ALA A 286 -23.68 -8.19 7.74
CA ALA A 286 -23.95 -9.33 8.59
C ALA A 286 -23.33 -10.65 8.10
N SER A 287 -22.81 -10.70 6.86
CA SER A 287 -22.03 -11.85 6.38
C SER A 287 -20.60 -11.87 6.93
N PHE A 288 -20.15 -10.81 7.61
CA PHE A 288 -18.83 -10.76 8.24
C PHE A 288 -18.72 -11.79 9.37
N GLY A 289 -17.63 -12.55 9.40
CA GLY A 289 -17.47 -13.67 10.33
C GLY A 289 -17.56 -13.30 11.83
N ASN A 290 -17.20 -12.06 12.19
CA ASN A 290 -17.27 -11.56 13.57
C ASN A 290 -18.48 -10.64 13.83
N TRP A 291 -19.50 -10.70 12.97
CA TRP A 291 -20.70 -9.90 13.09
C TRP A 291 -21.44 -10.14 14.42
N ALA A 292 -21.90 -9.04 15.04
CA ALA A 292 -22.77 -9.04 16.22
C ALA A 292 -22.26 -9.87 17.41
N ALA A 293 -20.94 -10.01 17.58
CA ALA A 293 -20.32 -10.56 18.78
C ALA A 293 -20.76 -9.78 20.04
N THR A 294 -21.12 -8.50 19.87
CA THR A 294 -21.97 -7.75 20.80
C THR A 294 -23.07 -6.98 20.05
N LYS A 295 -24.01 -6.36 20.76
CA LYS A 295 -25.15 -5.62 20.19
C LYS A 295 -25.23 -4.17 20.65
N LYS A 296 -24.11 -3.60 21.12
CA LYS A 296 -24.05 -2.25 21.71
C LYS A 296 -24.59 -1.15 20.79
N TRP A 297 -24.44 -1.30 19.48
CA TRP A 297 -24.74 -0.27 18.48
C TRP A 297 -25.71 -0.79 17.42
N LYS A 298 -26.58 -1.74 17.79
CA LYS A 298 -27.49 -2.40 16.85
C LYS A 298 -28.24 -1.36 15.98
N SER A 299 -28.06 -1.46 14.67
CA SER A 299 -28.73 -0.64 13.65
C SER A 299 -28.99 -1.46 12.39
N SER A 300 -29.79 -0.92 11.48
CA SER A 300 -30.03 -1.46 10.13
C SER A 300 -29.33 -0.60 9.07
N VAL A 301 -29.06 -1.15 7.89
CA VAL A 301 -28.45 -0.38 6.77
C VAL A 301 -29.32 0.82 6.37
N GLU A 302 -30.64 0.71 6.56
CA GLU A 302 -31.60 1.78 6.28
C GLU A 302 -31.48 2.97 7.24
N ASP A 303 -30.79 2.81 8.38
CA ASP A 303 -30.58 3.86 9.38
C ASP A 303 -29.43 4.83 9.02
N VAL A 304 -28.78 4.64 7.86
CA VAL A 304 -27.81 5.62 7.33
C VAL A 304 -28.54 6.94 7.06
N PRO A 305 -28.11 8.07 7.68
CA PRO A 305 -28.77 9.36 7.50
C PRO A 305 -28.86 9.77 6.04
N LYS A 306 -30.09 10.09 5.60
CA LYS A 306 -30.36 10.65 4.26
C LYS A 306 -30.50 12.17 4.39
N ASN A 307 -29.81 12.94 3.55
CA ASN A 307 -29.89 14.40 3.49
C ASN A 307 -29.39 15.16 4.74
N SER A 308 -28.48 14.58 5.52
CA SER A 308 -27.74 15.33 6.55
C SER A 308 -26.65 16.21 5.89
N GLY A 309 -26.45 17.43 6.41
CA GLY A 309 -25.28 18.23 6.05
C GLY A 309 -23.97 17.49 6.37
N ASN A 310 -22.89 17.81 5.66
CA ASN A 310 -21.61 17.08 5.73
C ASN A 310 -21.09 16.93 7.18
N GLU A 311 -21.15 17.99 7.99
CA GLU A 311 -20.71 17.96 9.38
C GLU A 311 -21.55 17.00 10.25
N ALA A 312 -22.87 17.03 10.11
CA ALA A 312 -23.76 16.15 10.88
C ALA A 312 -23.58 14.68 10.48
N TYR A 313 -23.32 14.43 9.20
CA TYR A 313 -23.01 13.09 8.71
C TYR A 313 -21.68 12.58 9.28
N GLU A 314 -20.63 13.40 9.27
CA GLU A 314 -19.33 13.02 9.84
C GLU A 314 -19.42 12.74 11.34
N LYS A 315 -20.08 13.62 12.12
CA LYS A 315 -20.31 13.41 13.55
C LYS A 315 -21.05 12.09 13.81
N TRP A 316 -22.09 11.81 13.01
CA TRP A 316 -22.78 10.51 13.07
C TRP A 316 -21.83 9.36 12.76
N LEU A 317 -21.10 9.40 11.64
CA LEU A 317 -20.25 8.30 11.18
C LEU A 317 -19.23 7.91 12.24
N TRP A 318 -18.61 8.90 12.89
CA TRP A 318 -17.57 8.68 13.90
C TRP A 318 -18.08 8.60 15.34
N LYS A 319 -19.42 8.57 15.53
CA LYS A 319 -20.09 8.56 16.84
C LYS A 319 -19.60 9.69 17.77
N GLU A 320 -19.34 10.86 17.22
CA GLU A 320 -19.01 12.05 17.98
C GLU A 320 -20.27 12.58 18.69
N SER A 321 -20.14 13.04 19.93
CA SER A 321 -21.22 13.72 20.63
C SER A 321 -21.59 15.00 19.88
N ALA A 322 -22.90 15.25 19.73
CA ALA A 322 -23.42 16.49 19.13
C ALA A 322 -23.03 17.74 19.94
#